data_AF-A0A920PI34-F1
#
_entry.id   AF-A0A920PI34-F1
#
_cell.length_a   1.000
_cell.length_b   1.000
_cell.length_c   1.000
_cell.angle_alpha   90.00
_cell.angle_beta   90.00
_cell.angle_gamma   90.00
#
_symmetry.space_group_name_H-M   'P 1'
#
loop_
_entity.id
_entity.type
_entity.pdbx_description
1 polymer ?
#
loop_
_entity_poly.entity_id
_entity_poly.type
_entity_poly.pdbx_seq_one_letter_code
_entity_poly.pdbx_strand_id
1 'polypeptide(L)'
;MKLLKIFKSDPFFKKIPPKSTGSHDFNLEWIQSAKKRFGQKLLAKDIQATLTLLTAELIVAAINKYPNDSEIAFSGGGIKNLSLMTLIKKRLSGRKIQSTTDWGIAPEWVEAAGFAFLAHQRMQEKVVELTKTTG
;
A
#
# COMPACT_ATOMS: atom_id res chain seq x y z
N MET A 1 10.99 11.92 -12.36
CA MET A 1 12.25 11.14 -12.23
C MET A 1 12.22 9.89 -13.11
N LYS A 2 13.35 9.55 -13.75
CA LYS A 2 13.48 8.42 -14.70
C LYS A 2 13.37 7.03 -14.05
N LEU A 3 13.93 6.82 -12.85
CA LEU A 3 13.85 5.54 -12.12
C LEU A 3 12.42 5.20 -11.68
N LEU A 4 11.66 6.18 -11.19
CA LEU A 4 10.25 6.00 -10.82
C LEU A 4 9.41 5.49 -12.00
N LYS A 5 9.65 6.01 -13.21
CA LYS A 5 8.96 5.56 -14.42
C LYS A 5 9.28 4.10 -14.76
N ILE A 6 10.51 3.64 -14.51
CA ILE A 6 10.92 2.25 -14.71
C ILE A 6 10.17 1.33 -13.76
N PHE A 7 10.08 1.67 -12.47
CA PHE A 7 9.32 0.87 -11.52
C PHE A 7 7.82 0.85 -11.84
N LYS A 8 7.23 2.01 -12.15
CA LYS A 8 5.81 2.11 -12.56
C LYS A 8 5.48 1.37 -13.86
N SER A 9 6.48 1.00 -14.66
CA SER A 9 6.24 0.26 -15.89
C SER A 9 5.90 -1.22 -15.66
N ASP A 10 5.96 -1.70 -14.42
CA ASP A 10 5.60 -3.07 -14.09
C ASP A 10 4.14 -3.37 -14.48
N PRO A 11 3.86 -4.47 -15.20
CA PRO A 11 2.51 -4.84 -15.60
C PRO A 11 1.52 -4.99 -14.44
N PHE A 12 1.98 -5.36 -13.24
CA PHE A 12 1.14 -5.53 -12.06
C PHE A 12 0.34 -4.26 -11.73
N PHE A 13 0.95 -3.08 -11.87
CA PHE A 13 0.31 -1.82 -11.54
C PHE A 13 -0.87 -1.49 -12.49
N LYS A 14 -0.89 -2.06 -13.70
CA LYS A 14 -1.97 -1.87 -14.68
C LYS A 14 -3.13 -2.86 -14.53
N LYS A 15 -2.96 -3.96 -13.78
CA LYS A 15 -4.02 -4.94 -13.53
C LYS A 15 -5.23 -4.28 -12.84
N ILE A 16 -6.44 -4.66 -13.23
CA ILE A 16 -7.70 -4.24 -12.59
C ILE A 16 -7.96 -5.16 -11.37
N PRO A 17 -8.54 -4.66 -10.26
CA PRO A 17 -9.00 -5.52 -9.17
C PRO A 17 -10.04 -6.56 -9.63
N PRO A 18 -10.14 -7.73 -8.96
CA PRO A 18 -9.37 -8.16 -7.79
C PRO A 18 -7.93 -8.50 -8.17
N LYS A 19 -6.98 -8.10 -7.32
CA LYS A 19 -5.56 -8.44 -7.47
C LYS A 19 -4.85 -8.41 -6.12
N SER A 20 -3.94 -9.35 -5.92
CA SER A 20 -3.04 -9.42 -4.77
C SER A 20 -1.60 -9.60 -5.23
N THR A 21 -0.65 -9.35 -4.35
CA THR A 21 0.79 -9.45 -4.61
C THR A 21 1.53 -9.73 -3.31
N GLY A 22 2.80 -10.07 -3.39
CA GLY A 22 3.67 -10.22 -2.22
C GLY A 22 5.15 -10.12 -2.56
N SER A 23 5.98 -10.61 -1.65
CA SER A 23 7.44 -10.64 -1.78
C SER A 23 7.92 -11.51 -2.94
N HIS A 24 7.09 -12.37 -3.51
CA HIS A 24 7.44 -13.12 -4.72
C HIS A 24 7.45 -12.24 -5.99
N ASP A 25 6.65 -11.17 -6.03
CA ASP A 25 6.61 -10.22 -7.15
C ASP A 25 7.59 -9.05 -6.94
N PHE A 26 7.54 -8.44 -5.75
CA PHE A 26 8.29 -7.23 -5.42
C PHE A 26 9.44 -7.54 -4.44
N ASN A 27 10.54 -8.03 -4.99
CA ASN A 27 11.75 -8.46 -4.27
C ASN A 27 13.01 -7.72 -4.72
N LEU A 28 14.16 -8.19 -4.23
CA LEU A 28 15.46 -7.61 -4.56
C LEU A 28 15.78 -7.77 -6.05
N GLU A 29 15.42 -8.89 -6.67
CA GLU A 29 15.62 -9.16 -8.10
C GLU A 29 14.86 -8.14 -8.95
N TRP A 30 13.63 -7.80 -8.57
CA TRP A 30 12.85 -6.73 -9.21
C TRP A 30 13.57 -5.38 -9.14
N ILE A 31 14.16 -5.04 -7.98
CA ILE A 31 14.97 -3.82 -7.83
C ILE A 31 16.24 -3.89 -8.70
N GLN A 32 16.94 -5.03 -8.73
CA GLN A 32 18.14 -5.18 -9.57
C GLN A 32 17.82 -5.07 -11.07
N SER A 33 16.68 -5.61 -11.50
CA SER A 33 16.19 -5.47 -12.87
C SER A 33 15.96 -3.99 -13.23
N ALA A 34 15.31 -3.23 -12.34
CA ALA A 34 15.12 -1.80 -12.53
C ALA A 34 16.46 -1.03 -12.58
N LYS A 35 17.44 -1.40 -11.75
CA LYS A 35 18.80 -0.82 -11.79
C LYS A 35 19.49 -1.10 -13.13
N LYS A 36 19.42 -2.34 -13.63
CA LYS A 36 19.97 -2.72 -14.94
C LYS A 36 19.33 -1.89 -16.07
N ARG A 37 18.00 -1.76 -16.07
CA ARG A 37 17.25 -0.96 -17.04
C ARG A 37 17.54 0.54 -16.97
N PHE A 38 17.91 1.06 -15.80
CA PHE A 38 18.28 2.47 -15.64
C PHE A 38 19.60 2.80 -16.35
N GLY A 39 20.52 1.83 -16.42
CA GLY A 39 21.75 1.89 -17.22
C GLY A 39 22.84 2.82 -16.68
N GLN A 40 22.71 3.29 -15.43
CA GLN A 40 23.67 4.18 -14.78
C GLN A 40 23.83 3.82 -13.30
N LYS A 41 24.93 4.25 -12.68
CA LYS A 41 25.16 4.07 -11.25
C LYS A 41 24.10 4.83 -10.45
N LEU A 42 23.38 4.09 -9.60
CA LEU A 42 22.37 4.63 -8.70
C LEU A 42 22.90 4.59 -7.26
N LEU A 43 22.71 5.67 -6.51
CA LEU A 43 22.99 5.68 -5.09
C LEU A 43 21.87 4.96 -4.34
N ALA A 44 22.22 4.23 -3.28
CA ALA A 44 21.24 3.51 -2.46
C ALA A 44 20.14 4.43 -1.92
N LYS A 45 20.50 5.66 -1.52
CA LYS A 45 19.54 6.68 -1.04
C LYS A 45 18.50 7.06 -2.11
N ASP A 46 18.89 7.12 -3.38
CA ASP A 46 17.99 7.50 -4.47
C ASP A 46 17.03 6.36 -4.80
N ILE A 47 17.49 5.11 -4.68
CA ILE A 47 16.64 3.92 -4.79
C ILE A 47 15.60 3.94 -3.66
N GLN A 48 16.03 4.11 -2.41
CA GLN A 48 15.14 4.13 -1.25
C GLN A 48 14.10 5.25 -1.32
N ALA A 49 14.52 6.46 -1.70
CA ALA A 49 13.63 7.60 -1.91
C ALA A 49 12.64 7.32 -3.06
N THR A 50 13.09 6.71 -4.15
CA THR A 50 12.22 6.37 -5.29
C THR A 50 11.20 5.30 -4.92
N LEU A 51 11.58 4.28 -4.15
CA LEU A 51 10.65 3.25 -3.67
C LEU A 51 9.62 3.84 -2.70
N THR A 52 10.04 4.70 -1.78
CA THR A 52 9.12 5.41 -0.87
C THR A 52 8.11 6.26 -1.66
N LEU A 53 8.60 6.99 -2.68
CA LEU A 53 7.75 7.79 -3.56
C LEU A 53 6.79 6.93 -4.39
N LEU A 54 7.26 5.78 -4.91
CA LEU A 54 6.42 4.83 -5.64
C LEU A 54 5.27 4.35 -4.77
N THR A 55 5.56 3.88 -3.55
CA THR A 55 4.55 3.42 -2.59
C THR A 55 3.53 4.52 -2.30
N ALA A 56 3.99 5.75 -2.01
CA ALA A 56 3.12 6.89 -1.77
C ALA A 56 2.18 7.17 -2.95
N GLU A 57 2.72 7.19 -4.18
CA GLU A 57 1.93 7.50 -5.38
C GLU A 57 0.93 6.40 -5.73
N LEU A 58 1.26 5.13 -5.47
CA LEU A 58 0.32 4.02 -5.68
C LEU A 58 -0.83 4.06 -4.67
N ILE A 59 -0.54 4.31 -3.39
CA ILE A 59 -1.56 4.47 -2.34
C ILE A 59 -2.49 5.64 -2.65
N VAL A 60 -1.93 6.81 -2.96
CA VAL A 60 -2.69 8.02 -3.31
C VAL A 60 -3.57 7.78 -4.54
N ALA A 61 -3.03 7.15 -5.59
CA ALA A 61 -3.79 6.83 -6.79
C ALA A 61 -4.94 5.84 -6.52
N ALA A 62 -4.76 4.90 -5.58
CA ALA A 62 -5.82 3.99 -5.17
C ALA A 62 -6.91 4.70 -4.36
N ILE A 63 -6.53 5.55 -3.39
CA ILE A 63 -7.47 6.32 -2.56
C ILE A 63 -8.29 7.31 -3.39
N ASN A 64 -7.68 7.97 -4.37
CA ASN A 64 -8.35 8.95 -5.22
C ASN A 64 -9.47 8.36 -6.11
N LYS A 65 -9.61 7.03 -6.16
CA LYS A 65 -10.76 6.38 -6.82
C LYS A 65 -12.05 6.46 -5.99
N TYR A 66 -11.94 6.79 -4.70
CA TYR A 66 -13.06 6.95 -3.78
C TYR A 66 -13.46 8.43 -3.63
N PRO A 67 -14.72 8.71 -3.26
CA PRO A 67 -15.21 10.05 -2.97
C PRO A 67 -14.30 10.86 -2.04
N ASN A 68 -14.32 12.20 -2.17
CA ASN A 68 -13.43 13.08 -1.41
C ASN A 68 -13.77 13.18 0.08
N ASP A 69 -15.02 12.92 0.45
CA ASP A 69 -15.55 12.90 1.81
C ASP A 69 -15.33 11.55 2.53
N SER A 70 -14.75 10.56 1.85
CA SER A 70 -14.40 9.29 2.48
C SER A 70 -13.35 9.48 3.59
N GLU A 71 -13.61 8.90 4.76
CA GLU A 71 -12.63 8.83 5.83
C GLU A 71 -11.54 7.79 5.52
N ILE A 72 -10.29 8.13 5.83
CA ILE A 72 -9.13 7.28 5.56
C ILE A 72 -8.43 6.98 6.87
N ALA A 73 -8.39 5.70 7.26
CA ALA A 73 -7.61 5.24 8.40
C ALA A 73 -6.41 4.39 7.93
N PHE A 74 -5.23 4.66 8.47
CA PHE A 74 -4.03 3.85 8.23
C PHE A 74 -3.78 2.87 9.37
N SER A 75 -3.33 1.66 9.02
CA SER A 75 -2.86 0.62 9.93
C SER A 75 -1.50 0.07 9.50
N GLY A 76 -0.93 -0.85 10.30
CA GLY A 76 0.34 -1.51 10.02
C GLY A 76 1.58 -0.65 10.25
N GLY A 77 2.76 -1.24 10.11
CA GLY A 77 4.04 -0.60 10.43
C GLY A 77 4.38 0.63 9.57
N GLY A 78 3.80 0.72 8.37
CA GLY A 78 4.05 1.84 7.43
C GLY A 78 3.67 3.21 7.98
N ILE A 79 2.75 3.28 8.95
CA ILE A 79 2.35 4.53 9.61
C ILE A 79 3.51 5.21 10.34
N LYS A 80 4.52 4.45 10.79
CA LYS A 80 5.72 4.95 11.48
C LYS A 80 6.75 5.55 10.50
N ASN A 81 6.58 5.34 9.19
CA ASN A 81 7.45 5.94 8.18
C ASN A 81 7.02 7.39 7.89
N LEU A 82 7.65 8.33 8.60
CA LEU A 82 7.32 9.76 8.50
C LEU A 82 7.48 10.31 7.07
N SER A 83 8.48 9.85 6.32
CA SER A 83 8.69 10.26 4.92
C SER A 83 7.54 9.82 4.02
N LEU A 84 7.12 8.56 4.13
CA LEU A 84 5.98 8.01 3.40
C LEU A 84 4.69 8.76 3.76
N MET A 85 4.41 8.90 5.06
CA MET A 85 3.19 9.57 5.54
C MET A 85 3.15 11.05 5.15
N THR A 86 4.29 11.75 5.14
CA THR A 86 4.37 13.14 4.66
C THR A 86 4.03 13.23 3.17
N LEU A 87 4.57 12.33 2.34
CA LEU A 87 4.29 12.29 0.91
C LEU A 87 2.82 12.01 0.60
N ILE A 88 2.18 11.13 1.37
CA ILE A 88 0.76 10.79 1.25
C ILE A 88 -0.10 11.96 1.70
N LYS A 89 0.09 12.48 2.92
CA LYS A 89 -0.68 13.60 3.49
C LYS A 89 -0.61 14.85 2.61
N LYS A 90 0.57 15.16 2.05
CA LYS A 90 0.72 16.28 1.13
C LYS A 90 -0.13 16.13 -0.14
N ARG A 91 -0.25 14.91 -0.69
CA ARG A 91 -1.00 14.65 -1.93
C ARG A 91 -2.50 14.49 -1.72
N LEU A 92 -2.91 14.12 -0.52
CA LEU A 92 -4.30 13.98 -0.11
C LEU A 92 -4.75 15.15 0.77
N SER A 93 -4.13 16.32 0.59
CA SER A 93 -4.48 17.53 1.33
C SER A 93 -5.98 17.84 1.22
N GLY A 94 -6.63 18.11 2.35
CA GLY A 94 -8.07 18.31 2.42
C GLY A 94 -8.89 17.05 2.72
N ARG A 95 -8.31 15.85 2.61
CA ARG A 95 -8.97 14.60 3.05
C ARG A 95 -8.70 14.32 4.53
N LYS A 96 -9.69 13.75 5.23
CA LYS A 96 -9.56 13.32 6.63
C LYS A 96 -8.75 12.02 6.70
N ILE A 97 -7.48 12.15 7.11
CA ILE A 97 -6.54 11.04 7.29
C ILE A 97 -6.27 10.84 8.78
N GLN A 98 -6.52 9.64 9.28
CA GLN A 98 -6.43 9.29 10.69
C GLN A 98 -5.74 7.94 10.91
N SER A 99 -5.46 7.61 12.18
CA SER A 99 -4.99 6.27 12.57
C SER A 99 -6.19 5.35 12.75
N THR A 100 -6.01 4.05 12.58
CA THR A 100 -7.01 3.07 13.04
C THR A 100 -7.25 3.13 14.56
N THR A 101 -6.32 3.71 15.32
CA THR A 101 -6.51 4.02 16.76
C THR A 101 -7.75 4.87 16.99
N ASP A 102 -8.03 5.81 16.09
CA ASP A 102 -9.19 6.70 16.19
C ASP A 102 -10.52 5.95 15.98
N TRP A 103 -10.44 4.71 15.48
CA TRP A 103 -11.55 3.76 15.36
C TRP A 103 -11.52 2.66 16.45
N GLY A 104 -10.67 2.81 17.47
CA GLY A 104 -10.63 1.92 18.63
C GLY A 104 -9.67 0.73 18.53
N ILE A 105 -8.86 0.63 17.48
CA ILE A 105 -7.87 -0.45 17.32
C ILE A 105 -6.49 0.10 16.95
N ALA A 106 -5.46 -0.24 17.72
CA ALA A 106 -4.11 0.20 17.40
C ALA A 106 -3.62 -0.39 16.06
N PRO A 107 -2.88 0.38 15.23
CA PRO A 107 -2.42 0.00 13.89
C PRO A 107 -1.78 -1.39 13.77
N GLU A 108 -1.01 -1.79 14.77
CA GLU A 108 -0.31 -3.07 14.85
C GLU A 108 -1.23 -4.28 15.07
N TRP A 109 -2.45 -4.06 15.55
CA TRP A 109 -3.39 -5.13 15.93
C TRP A 109 -4.43 -5.44 14.86
N VAL A 110 -4.58 -4.59 13.84
CA VAL A 110 -5.66 -4.70 12.84
C VAL A 110 -5.66 -6.05 12.14
N GLU A 111 -4.49 -6.55 11.72
CA GLU A 111 -4.39 -7.85 11.03
C GLU A 111 -4.71 -9.02 11.98
N ALA A 112 -4.17 -8.99 13.20
CA ALA A 112 -4.43 -10.04 14.20
C ALA A 112 -5.91 -10.09 14.62
N ALA A 113 -6.53 -8.92 14.83
CA ALA A 113 -7.96 -8.81 15.09
C ALA A 113 -8.79 -9.32 13.89
N GLY A 114 -8.34 -9.08 12.66
CA GLY A 114 -8.95 -9.64 11.45
C GLY A 114 -8.97 -11.17 11.46
N PHE A 115 -7.86 -11.82 11.81
CA PHE A 115 -7.83 -13.29 11.94
C PHE A 115 -8.72 -13.80 13.08
N ALA A 116 -8.72 -13.13 14.23
CA ALA A 116 -9.59 -13.49 15.35
C ALA A 116 -11.08 -13.38 14.95
N PHE A 117 -11.44 -12.34 14.20
CA PHE A 117 -12.78 -12.19 13.63
C PHE A 117 -13.14 -13.33 12.68
N LEU A 118 -12.26 -13.69 11.75
CA LEU A 118 -12.50 -14.82 10.82
C LEU A 118 -12.67 -16.15 11.57
N ALA A 119 -11.88 -16.40 12.61
CA ALA A 119 -12.03 -17.58 13.46
C ALA A 119 -13.38 -17.59 14.17
N HIS A 120 -13.80 -16.46 14.74
CA HIS A 120 -15.11 -16.32 15.38
C HIS A 120 -16.25 -16.59 14.38
N GLN A 121 -16.19 -16.01 13.17
CA GLN A 121 -17.18 -16.25 12.12
C GLN A 121 -17.28 -17.73 11.75
N ARG A 122 -16.15 -18.44 11.67
CA ARG A 122 -16.12 -19.89 11.42
C ARG A 122 -16.80 -20.69 12.54
N MET A 123 -16.54 -20.34 13.81
CA MET A 123 -17.17 -20.98 14.97
C MET A 123 -18.69 -20.75 15.03
N GLN A 124 -19.15 -19.62 14.50
CA GLN A 124 -20.57 -19.28 14.40
C GLN A 124 -21.21 -19.75 13.09
N GLU A 125 -20.47 -20.47 12.24
CA GLU A 125 -20.90 -20.91 10.90
C GLU A 125 -21.41 -19.77 10.01
N LYS A 126 -20.90 -18.56 10.23
CA LYS A 126 -21.25 -17.37 9.46
C LYS A 126 -20.29 -17.19 8.29
N VAL A 127 -20.84 -17.12 7.09
CA VAL A 127 -20.08 -16.76 5.88
C VAL A 127 -19.70 -15.28 5.94
N VAL A 128 -18.43 -14.98 5.64
CA VAL A 128 -17.96 -13.61 5.42
C VAL A 128 -17.94 -13.37 3.93
N GLU A 129 -18.79 -12.46 3.46
CA GLU A 129 -18.87 -12.21 2.02
C GLU A 129 -17.72 -11.33 1.52
N LEU A 130 -16.92 -11.87 0.61
CA LEU A 130 -15.68 -11.27 0.12
C LEU A 130 -15.58 -11.20 -1.41
N THR A 131 -16.58 -11.68 -2.17
CA THR A 131 -16.58 -11.71 -3.65
C THR A 131 -16.22 -10.37 -4.28
N LYS A 132 -16.73 -9.25 -3.75
CA LYS A 132 -16.40 -7.90 -4.24
C LYS A 132 -14.92 -7.52 -4.09
N THR A 133 -14.19 -8.21 -3.22
CA THR A 133 -12.78 -7.99 -2.90
C THR A 133 -11.88 -9.02 -3.58
N THR A 134 -12.27 -10.29 -3.59
CA THR A 134 -11.45 -11.42 -4.07
C THR A 134 -11.77 -11.88 -5.48
N GLY A 135 -12.93 -11.49 -6.03
CA GLY A 135 -13.46 -12.04 -7.28
C GLY A 135 -14.43 -13.17 -7.02
#